data_AF-A0A820V5E5-F1
#
_entry.id   AF-A0A820V5E5-F1
#
_cell.length_a   1.000
_cell.length_b   1.000
_cell.length_c   1.000
_cell.angle_alpha   90.00
_cell.angle_beta   90.00
_cell.angle_gamma   90.00
#
_symmetry.space_group_name_H-M   'P 1'
#
loop_
_entity.id
_entity.type
_entity.pdbx_description
1 polymer ?
#
loop_
_entity_poly.entity_id
_entity_poly.type
_entity_poly.pdbx_seq_one_letter_code
_entity_poly.pdbx_strand_id
1 'polypeptide(L)'
;METFVDNKFVLHRTKFFILISLQIPAIIISLLIFVFFINHRTTLNALQNQALLLLLIVGFVELTADLPMPIRYYYLGYVTPATPGYCNWWTFFEYSIHLISELLMATISIQRHALIFSANLFRSRLNLYVLYYAPLAICVTYPFIFYIFIILISPCDGTQWDYTSNLCGYANCYLLYNRFLGMYDWAANNGSPAI
;
A
#
# COMPACT_ATOMS: atom_id res chain seq x y z
N MET A 1 -6.50 -17.04 32.93
CA MET A 1 -5.29 -16.83 32.11
C MET A 1 -5.29 -17.77 30.91
N GLU A 2 -5.66 -19.05 31.07
CA GLU A 2 -5.83 -20.00 29.95
C GLU A 2 -6.86 -19.56 28.90
N THR A 3 -8.02 -19.04 29.32
CA THR A 3 -9.07 -18.56 28.39
C THR A 3 -8.64 -17.41 27.47
N PHE A 4 -7.64 -16.61 27.85
CA PHE A 4 -7.12 -15.53 27.02
C PHE A 4 -6.15 -16.01 25.95
N VAL A 5 -5.39 -17.08 26.24
CA VAL A 5 -4.44 -17.69 25.30
C VAL A 5 -5.20 -18.38 24.17
N ASP A 6 -6.29 -19.08 24.50
CA ASP A 6 -7.14 -19.75 23.51
C ASP A 6 -7.77 -18.77 22.52
N ASN A 7 -8.25 -17.61 23.00
CA ASN A 7 -8.88 -16.61 22.13
C ASN A 7 -7.91 -15.99 21.13
N LYS A 8 -6.66 -15.68 21.54
CA LYS A 8 -5.64 -15.12 20.64
C LYS A 8 -5.24 -16.12 19.56
N PHE A 9 -5.07 -17.39 19.95
CA PHE A 9 -4.73 -18.46 19.02
C PHE A 9 -5.81 -18.69 17.96
N VAL A 10 -7.09 -18.78 18.39
CA VAL A 10 -8.23 -18.93 17.48
C VAL A 10 -8.30 -17.74 16.52
N LEU A 11 -8.16 -16.51 17.01
CA LEU A 11 -8.19 -15.30 16.18
C LEU A 11 -7.10 -15.30 15.11
N HIS A 12 -5.85 -15.61 15.48
CA HIS A 12 -4.74 -15.66 14.53
C HIS A 12 -4.98 -16.71 13.44
N ARG A 13 -5.45 -17.89 13.82
CA ARG A 13 -5.75 -18.97 12.89
C ARG A 13 -6.90 -18.63 11.93
N THR A 14 -7.94 -17.98 12.43
CA THR A 14 -9.05 -17.49 11.60
C THR A 14 -8.56 -16.44 10.59
N LYS A 15 -7.78 -15.44 11.03
CA LYS A 15 -7.20 -14.43 10.15
C LYS A 15 -6.32 -15.05 9.06
N PHE A 16 -5.48 -16.01 9.44
CA PHE A 16 -4.64 -16.76 8.50
C PHE A 16 -5.45 -17.43 7.38
N PHE A 17 -6.48 -18.21 7.74
CA PHE A 17 -7.30 -18.91 6.73
C PHE A 17 -8.10 -17.95 5.85
N ILE A 18 -8.63 -16.86 6.41
CA ILE A 18 -9.34 -15.84 5.64
C ILE A 18 -8.39 -15.18 4.64
N LEU A 19 -7.21 -14.74 5.09
CA LEU A 19 -6.25 -14.05 4.23
C LEU A 19 -5.75 -14.96 3.10
N ILE A 20 -5.36 -16.21 3.37
CA ILE A 20 -4.91 -17.14 2.32
C ILE A 20 -6.03 -17.46 1.33
N SER A 21 -7.24 -17.73 1.83
CA SER A 21 -8.36 -18.11 0.96
C SER A 21 -8.78 -16.98 0.03
N LEU A 22 -8.59 -15.71 0.42
CA LEU A 22 -8.82 -14.54 -0.43
C LEU A 22 -7.62 -14.18 -1.32
N GLN A 23 -6.39 -14.36 -0.83
CA GLN A 23 -5.18 -14.00 -1.56
C GLN A 23 -4.98 -14.86 -2.81
N ILE A 24 -5.18 -16.18 -2.73
CA ILE A 24 -5.01 -17.09 -3.88
C ILE A 24 -5.92 -16.69 -5.07
N PRO A 25 -7.26 -16.56 -4.91
CA PRO A 25 -8.12 -16.15 -6.00
C PRO A 25 -7.82 -14.72 -6.47
N ALA A 26 -7.45 -13.80 -5.56
CA ALA A 26 -7.07 -12.44 -5.94
C ALA A 26 -5.84 -12.42 -6.87
N ILE A 27 -4.81 -13.23 -6.59
CA ILE A 27 -3.63 -13.37 -7.45
C ILE A 27 -4.02 -13.95 -8.80
N ILE A 28 -4.84 -15.00 -8.83
CA ILE A 28 -5.31 -15.63 -10.09
C ILE A 28 -6.07 -14.62 -10.95
N ILE A 29 -7.01 -13.88 -10.35
CA ILE A 29 -7.79 -12.85 -11.06
C ILE A 29 -6.88 -11.74 -11.58
N SER A 30 -5.94 -11.26 -10.75
CA SER A 30 -4.99 -10.22 -11.15
C SER A 30 -4.15 -10.66 -12.35
N LEU A 31 -3.63 -11.89 -12.34
CA LEU A 31 -2.88 -12.47 -13.46
C LEU A 31 -3.73 -12.58 -14.74
N LEU A 32 -5.00 -13.00 -14.63
CA LEU A 32 -5.91 -13.07 -15.78
C LEU A 32 -6.14 -11.68 -16.39
N ILE A 33 -6.29 -10.64 -15.55
CA ILE A 33 -6.45 -9.26 -16.01
C ILE A 33 -5.16 -8.77 -16.71
N PHE A 34 -3.98 -9.08 -16.17
CA PHE A 34 -2.71 -8.76 -16.85
C PHE A 34 -2.60 -9.42 -18.22
N VAL A 35 -2.89 -10.72 -18.31
CA VAL A 35 -2.88 -11.47 -19.57
C VAL A 35 -3.89 -10.85 -20.57
N PHE A 36 -5.08 -10.48 -20.09
CA PHE A 36 -6.08 -9.81 -20.91
C PHE A 36 -5.55 -8.50 -21.50
N PHE A 37 -4.93 -7.64 -20.68
CA PHE A 37 -4.38 -6.37 -21.12
C PHE A 37 -3.19 -6.53 -22.07
N ILE A 38 -2.31 -7.51 -21.84
CA ILE A 38 -1.18 -7.80 -22.73
C ILE A 38 -1.67 -8.25 -24.11
N ASN A 39 -2.73 -9.06 -24.16
CA ASN A 39 -3.33 -9.54 -25.41
C ASN A 39 -4.13 -8.44 -26.13
N HIS A 40 -4.75 -7.52 -25.40
CA HIS A 40 -5.59 -6.44 -25.96
C HIS A 40 -4.92 -5.06 -25.83
N ARG A 41 -3.76 -4.89 -26.48
CA ARG A 41 -3.00 -3.63 -26.44
C ARG A 41 -3.77 -2.41 -26.93
N THR A 42 -4.72 -2.58 -27.86
CA THR A 42 -5.58 -1.49 -28.32
C THR A 42 -6.45 -0.93 -27.21
N THR A 43 -6.94 -1.79 -26.32
CA THR A 43 -7.71 -1.40 -25.13
C THR A 43 -6.85 -0.63 -24.13
N LEU A 44 -5.56 -0.97 -23.99
CA LEU A 44 -4.62 -0.27 -23.12
C LEU A 44 -4.29 1.17 -23.56
N ASN A 45 -4.52 1.52 -24.83
CA ASN A 45 -4.22 2.88 -25.31
C ASN A 45 -5.22 3.92 -24.79
N ALA A 46 -6.35 3.51 -24.23
CA ALA A 46 -7.26 4.42 -23.55
C ALA A 46 -6.65 4.87 -22.22
N LEU A 47 -6.60 6.18 -21.97
CA LEU A 47 -6.01 6.78 -20.75
C LEU A 47 -6.55 6.10 -19.48
N GLN A 48 -7.86 5.94 -19.36
CA GLN A 48 -8.50 5.30 -18.21
C GLN A 48 -7.92 3.91 -17.91
N ASN A 49 -7.62 3.13 -18.95
CA ASN A 49 -7.08 1.78 -18.79
C ASN A 49 -5.59 1.78 -18.41
N GLN A 50 -4.84 2.82 -18.76
CA GLN A 50 -3.44 3.00 -18.31
C GLN A 50 -3.38 3.25 -16.80
N ALA A 51 -4.25 4.12 -16.29
CA ALA A 51 -4.39 4.37 -14.86
C ALA A 51 -4.79 3.09 -14.09
N LEU A 52 -5.79 2.36 -14.60
CA LEU A 52 -6.22 1.10 -14.00
C LEU A 52 -5.12 0.04 -14.02
N LEU A 53 -4.33 -0.04 -15.10
CA LEU A 53 -3.17 -0.92 -15.15
C LEU A 53 -2.13 -0.56 -14.09
N LEU A 54 -1.86 0.74 -13.88
CA LEU A 54 -0.95 1.18 -12.82
C LEU A 54 -1.44 0.76 -11.43
N LEU A 55 -2.73 0.98 -11.13
CA LEU A 55 -3.33 0.53 -9.88
C LEU A 55 -3.26 -1.00 -9.73
N LEU A 56 -3.48 -1.76 -10.81
CA LEU A 56 -3.36 -3.22 -10.82
C LEU A 56 -1.92 -3.68 -10.54
N ILE A 57 -0.91 -2.99 -11.08
CA ILE A 57 0.50 -3.27 -10.79
C ILE A 57 0.79 -3.06 -9.31
N VAL A 58 0.39 -1.92 -8.74
CA VAL A 58 0.61 -1.63 -7.31
C VAL A 58 -0.12 -2.66 -6.45
N GLY A 59 -1.39 -2.95 -6.73
CA GLY A 59 -2.16 -3.95 -5.99
C GLY A 59 -1.61 -5.37 -6.14
N PHE A 60 -1.02 -5.72 -7.27
CA PHE A 60 -0.34 -7.01 -7.43
C PHE A 60 0.94 -7.10 -6.60
N VAL A 61 1.72 -6.00 -6.52
CA VAL A 61 2.88 -5.92 -5.62
C VAL A 61 2.44 -6.04 -4.17
N GLU A 62 1.36 -5.36 -3.76
CA GLU A 62 0.77 -5.49 -2.42
C GLU A 62 0.38 -6.94 -2.10
N LEU A 63 -0.34 -7.60 -3.01
CA LEU A 63 -0.77 -8.99 -2.84
C LEU A 63 0.39 -9.99 -2.75
N THR A 64 1.49 -9.74 -3.47
CA THR A 64 2.59 -10.72 -3.60
C THR A 64 3.77 -10.44 -2.68
N ALA A 65 3.98 -9.19 -2.29
CA ALA A 65 5.13 -8.77 -1.52
C ALA A 65 4.78 -8.15 -0.17
N ASP A 66 3.55 -7.68 0.07
CA ASP A 66 3.17 -7.15 1.38
C ASP A 66 2.35 -8.18 2.18
N LEU A 67 1.25 -8.68 1.60
CA LEU A 67 0.34 -9.63 2.25
C LEU A 67 0.96 -10.94 2.80
N PRO A 68 2.01 -11.54 2.19
CA PRO A 68 2.61 -12.76 2.75
C PRO A 68 3.21 -12.58 4.15
N MET A 69 3.63 -11.37 4.50
CA MET A 69 4.31 -11.05 5.75
C MET A 69 3.36 -11.16 6.95
N PRO A 70 2.19 -10.48 6.96
CA PRO A 70 1.20 -10.68 8.01
C PRO A 70 0.64 -12.10 8.01
N ILE A 71 0.50 -12.78 6.86
CA ILE A 71 0.08 -14.19 6.81
C ILE A 71 1.07 -15.08 7.55
N ARG A 72 2.36 -14.90 7.31
CA ARG A 72 3.42 -15.63 8.03
C ARG A 72 3.40 -15.32 9.52
N TYR A 73 3.18 -14.06 9.90
CA TYR A 73 3.00 -13.66 11.29
C TYR A 73 1.79 -14.36 11.93
N TYR A 74 0.64 -14.42 11.27
CA TYR A 74 -0.55 -15.11 11.81
C TYR A 74 -0.36 -16.63 11.91
N TYR A 75 0.50 -17.22 11.08
CA TYR A 75 0.86 -18.63 11.17
C TYR A 75 1.82 -18.93 12.34
N LEU A 76 2.88 -18.13 12.50
CA LEU A 76 3.93 -18.37 13.50
C LEU A 76 3.60 -17.76 14.88
N GLY A 77 2.83 -16.68 14.91
CA GLY A 77 2.53 -15.89 16.11
C GLY A 77 3.61 -14.87 16.49
N TYR A 78 4.66 -14.72 15.69
CA TYR A 78 5.75 -13.77 15.89
C TYR A 78 6.42 -13.39 14.56
N VAL A 79 7.14 -12.27 14.54
CA VAL A 79 7.82 -11.76 13.36
C VAL A 79 9.12 -12.52 13.10
N THR A 80 9.33 -12.95 11.85
CA THR A 80 10.57 -13.62 11.43
C THR A 80 11.08 -13.11 10.07
N PRO A 81 12.34 -12.66 9.96
CA PRO A 81 13.36 -12.58 11.02
C PRO A 81 13.08 -11.45 12.03
N ALA A 82 13.36 -11.70 13.31
CA ALA A 82 13.22 -10.71 14.37
C ALA A 82 14.43 -9.76 14.40
N THR A 83 14.61 -8.99 13.32
CA THR A 83 15.69 -8.02 13.19
C THR A 83 15.12 -6.61 12.95
N PRO A 84 15.76 -5.56 13.51
CA PRO A 84 15.30 -4.18 13.29
C PRO A 84 15.29 -3.79 11.81
N GLY A 85 16.25 -4.28 11.03
CA GLY A 85 16.31 -4.03 9.58
C GLY A 85 15.14 -4.63 8.82
N TYR A 86 14.67 -5.82 9.20
CA TYR A 86 13.49 -6.43 8.59
C TYR A 86 12.21 -5.66 8.92
N CYS A 87 12.06 -5.22 10.16
CA CYS A 87 10.92 -4.40 10.58
C CYS A 87 10.89 -3.06 9.85
N ASN A 88 12.02 -2.34 9.80
CA ASN A 88 12.13 -1.09 9.04
C ASN A 88 11.73 -1.29 7.57
N TRP A 89 12.22 -2.37 6.94
CA TRP A 89 11.91 -2.68 5.56
C TRP A 89 10.43 -3.02 5.34
N TRP A 90 9.87 -3.86 6.21
CA TRP A 90 8.46 -4.27 6.11
C TRP A 90 7.54 -3.07 6.31
N THR A 91 7.74 -2.31 7.39
CA THR A 91 7.00 -1.07 7.64
C THR A 91 7.13 -0.10 6.46
N PHE A 92 8.35 0.15 5.96
CA PHE A 92 8.52 1.03 4.80
C PHE A 92 7.67 0.59 3.61
N PHE A 93 7.69 -0.71 3.31
CA PHE A 93 6.98 -1.27 2.18
C PHE A 93 5.46 -1.18 2.34
N GLU A 94 4.95 -1.56 3.50
CA GLU A 94 3.53 -1.54 3.83
C GLU A 94 2.96 -0.12 3.75
N TYR A 95 3.55 0.83 4.48
CA TYR A 95 3.08 2.22 4.50
C TYR A 95 3.19 2.89 3.13
N SER A 96 4.27 2.62 2.37
CA SER A 96 4.44 3.20 1.03
C SER A 96 3.39 2.69 0.06
N ILE A 97 3.22 1.38 -0.03
CA ILE A 97 2.31 0.77 -1.00
C ILE A 97 0.86 1.09 -0.66
N HIS A 98 0.49 1.03 0.61
CA HIS A 98 -0.85 1.36 1.06
C HIS A 98 -1.23 2.79 0.66
N LEU A 99 -0.36 3.76 0.94
CA LEU A 99 -0.60 5.15 0.58
C LEU A 99 -0.63 5.36 -0.94
N ILE A 100 0.21 4.66 -1.71
CA ILE A 100 0.17 4.71 -3.19
C ILE A 100 -1.19 4.19 -3.70
N SER A 101 -1.66 3.06 -3.17
CA SER A 101 -2.95 2.47 -3.54
C SER A 101 -4.11 3.45 -3.26
N GLU A 102 -4.13 4.10 -2.10
CA GLU A 102 -5.15 5.09 -1.73
C GLU A 102 -5.10 6.34 -2.63
N LEU A 103 -3.91 6.95 -2.79
CA LEU A 103 -3.74 8.15 -3.61
C LEU A 103 -4.05 7.89 -5.09
N LEU A 104 -3.67 6.74 -5.62
CA LEU A 104 -4.03 6.33 -6.98
C LEU A 104 -5.54 6.15 -7.09
N MET A 105 -6.19 5.49 -6.15
CA MET A 105 -7.64 5.26 -6.19
C MET A 105 -8.43 6.59 -6.17
N ALA A 106 -8.04 7.53 -5.31
CA ALA A 106 -8.62 8.87 -5.26
C ALA A 106 -8.37 9.63 -6.57
N THR A 107 -7.11 9.67 -7.03
CA THR A 107 -6.73 10.39 -8.25
C THR A 107 -7.42 9.84 -9.49
N ILE A 108 -7.48 8.52 -9.65
CA ILE A 108 -8.17 7.88 -10.79
C ILE A 108 -9.67 8.23 -10.78
N SER A 109 -10.28 8.28 -9.61
CA SER A 109 -11.70 8.66 -9.45
C SER A 109 -11.94 10.10 -9.89
N ILE A 110 -11.09 11.04 -9.44
CA ILE A 110 -11.13 12.45 -9.84
C ILE A 110 -10.89 12.60 -11.35
N GLN A 111 -9.88 11.92 -11.89
CA GLN A 111 -9.55 11.96 -13.32
C GLN A 111 -10.68 11.41 -14.17
N ARG A 112 -11.33 10.31 -13.76
CA ARG A 112 -12.49 9.77 -14.47
C ARG A 112 -13.64 10.76 -14.47
N HIS A 113 -13.90 11.42 -13.35
CA HIS A 113 -14.91 12.46 -13.27
C HIS A 113 -14.57 13.63 -14.22
N ALA A 114 -13.35 14.15 -14.17
CA ALA A 114 -12.90 15.24 -15.04
C ALA A 114 -12.97 14.88 -16.54
N LEU A 115 -12.65 13.64 -16.93
CA LEU A 115 -12.72 13.18 -18.32
C LEU A 115 -14.16 13.15 -18.84
N ILE A 116 -15.14 12.82 -18.00
CA ILE A 116 -16.56 12.77 -18.37
C ILE A 116 -17.13 14.20 -18.49
N PHE A 117 -16.88 15.06 -17.51
CA PHE A 117 -17.49 16.39 -17.46
C PHE A 117 -16.75 17.46 -18.25
N SER A 118 -15.48 17.24 -18.58
CA SER A 118 -14.64 18.25 -19.22
C SER A 118 -13.64 17.63 -20.21
N ALA A 119 -14.13 16.81 -21.13
CA ALA A 119 -13.32 16.14 -22.16
C ALA A 119 -12.41 17.11 -22.96
N ASN A 120 -12.82 18.37 -23.13
CA ASN A 120 -12.04 19.39 -23.83
C ASN A 120 -10.75 19.82 -23.09
N LEU A 121 -10.66 19.64 -21.76
CA LEU A 121 -9.45 19.99 -20.99
C LEU A 121 -8.23 19.18 -21.42
N PHE A 122 -8.43 17.93 -21.84
CA PHE A 122 -7.37 16.98 -22.19
C PHE A 122 -6.97 17.03 -23.67
N ARG A 123 -7.51 17.98 -24.45
CA ARG A 123 -7.21 18.10 -25.89
C ARG A 123 -5.79 18.60 -26.16
N SER A 124 -5.23 19.43 -25.27
CA SER A 124 -3.85 19.91 -25.37
C SER A 124 -2.89 18.89 -24.79
N ARG A 125 -1.78 18.61 -25.50
CA ARG A 125 -0.72 17.71 -25.00
C ARG A 125 -0.16 18.16 -23.66
N LEU A 126 0.00 19.47 -23.46
CA LEU A 126 0.50 20.02 -22.18
C LEU A 126 -0.47 19.70 -21.04
N ASN A 127 -1.77 19.95 -21.26
CA ASN A 127 -2.80 19.68 -20.24
C ASN A 127 -2.91 18.19 -19.94
N LEU A 128 -2.72 17.32 -20.95
CA LEU A 128 -2.67 15.88 -20.73
C LEU A 128 -1.52 15.50 -19.81
N TYR A 129 -0.30 16.00 -20.05
CA TYR A 129 0.83 15.72 -19.16
C TYR A 129 0.63 16.25 -17.75
N VAL A 130 0.15 17.49 -17.61
CA VAL A 130 0.04 18.17 -16.30
C VAL A 130 -1.17 17.68 -15.49
N LEU A 131 -2.31 17.39 -16.12
CA LEU A 131 -3.55 17.02 -15.41
C LEU A 131 -3.76 15.51 -15.28
N TYR A 132 -3.09 14.70 -16.11
CA TYR A 132 -3.26 13.26 -16.10
C TYR A 132 -2.00 12.51 -15.67
N TYR A 133 -0.88 12.69 -16.37
CA TYR A 133 0.34 11.93 -16.07
C TYR A 133 1.08 12.42 -14.82
N ALA A 134 1.17 13.73 -14.60
CA ALA A 134 1.87 14.29 -13.44
C ALA A 134 1.22 13.89 -12.10
N PRO A 135 -0.12 13.94 -11.92
CA PRO A 135 -0.74 13.49 -10.68
C PRO A 135 -0.49 12.01 -10.39
N LEU A 136 -0.58 11.15 -11.41
CA LEU A 136 -0.29 9.71 -11.26
C LEU A 136 1.18 9.48 -10.86
N ALA A 137 2.12 10.19 -11.50
CA ALA A 137 3.54 10.10 -11.15
C ALA A 137 3.81 10.59 -9.73
N ILE A 138 3.16 11.67 -9.30
CA ILE A 138 3.26 12.18 -7.93
C ILE A 138 2.70 11.16 -6.93
N CYS A 139 1.54 10.55 -7.19
CA CYS A 139 0.96 9.53 -6.32
C CYS A 139 1.88 8.34 -6.08
N VAL A 140 2.67 7.95 -7.08
CA VAL A 140 3.63 6.84 -6.93
C VAL A 140 4.91 7.32 -6.24
N THR A 141 5.45 8.46 -6.64
CA THR A 141 6.79 8.89 -6.18
C THR A 141 6.78 9.54 -4.79
N TYR A 142 5.73 10.29 -4.44
CA TYR A 142 5.63 10.99 -3.16
C TYR A 142 5.70 10.04 -1.96
N PRO A 143 4.90 8.95 -1.88
CA PRO A 143 4.95 8.03 -0.74
C PRO A 143 6.32 7.38 -0.59
N PHE A 144 6.92 6.91 -1.69
CA PHE A 144 8.26 6.31 -1.64
C PHE A 144 9.30 7.30 -1.10
N ILE A 145 9.33 8.52 -1.64
CA ILE A 145 10.29 9.53 -1.19
C ILE A 145 10.06 9.86 0.27
N PHE A 146 8.81 10.15 0.64
CA PHE A 146 8.43 10.51 2.01
C PHE A 146 8.86 9.44 3.01
N TYR A 147 8.45 8.18 2.80
CA TYR A 147 8.77 7.08 3.71
C TYR A 147 10.24 6.67 3.69
N ILE A 148 10.98 6.85 2.59
CA ILE A 148 12.45 6.73 2.60
C ILE A 148 13.05 7.73 3.60
N PHE A 149 12.64 9.00 3.55
CA PHE A 149 13.17 10.02 4.45
C PHE A 149 12.80 9.78 5.92
N ILE A 150 11.56 9.38 6.20
CA ILE A 150 11.11 9.28 7.59
C ILE A 150 11.42 7.93 8.25
N ILE A 151 11.46 6.82 7.50
CA ILE A 151 11.70 5.47 8.05
C ILE A 151 13.17 5.06 7.90
N LEU A 152 13.79 5.24 6.73
CA LEU A 152 15.14 4.72 6.48
C LEU A 152 16.26 5.65 6.98
N ILE A 153 16.06 6.96 6.95
CA ILE A 153 17.09 7.94 7.36
C ILE A 153 17.04 8.21 8.88
N SER A 154 15.87 8.02 9.50
CA SER A 154 15.70 8.10 10.96
C SER A 154 15.34 6.74 11.57
N PRO A 155 16.18 5.70 11.40
CA PRO A 155 15.87 4.36 11.86
C PRO A 155 15.85 4.29 13.39
N CYS A 156 15.04 3.39 13.92
CA CYS A 156 15.05 3.08 15.34
C CYS A 156 16.31 2.32 15.77
N ASP A 157 16.74 2.55 17.02
CA ASP A 157 17.82 1.82 17.71
C ASP A 157 17.52 0.32 17.93
N GLY A 158 16.36 -0.16 17.46
CA GLY A 158 15.96 -1.57 17.52
C GLY A 158 15.23 -1.98 18.81
N THR A 159 15.26 -1.14 19.85
CA THR A 159 14.67 -1.41 21.18
C THR A 159 13.17 -1.14 21.26
N GLN A 160 12.62 -0.45 20.26
CA GLN A 160 11.19 -0.07 20.22
C GLN A 160 10.31 -1.09 19.51
N TRP A 161 10.90 -2.03 18.76
CA TRP A 161 10.15 -3.01 17.98
C TRP A 161 9.56 -4.09 18.88
N ASP A 162 8.28 -4.35 18.71
CA ASP A 162 7.58 -5.47 19.30
C ASP A 162 7.42 -6.60 18.26
N TYR A 163 8.36 -7.54 18.28
CA TYR A 163 8.35 -8.71 17.40
C TYR A 163 7.21 -9.70 17.69
N THR A 164 6.45 -9.49 18.77
CA THR A 164 5.25 -10.30 19.11
C THR A 164 3.95 -9.70 18.58
N SER A 165 4.06 -8.56 17.90
CA SER A 165 2.95 -7.85 17.26
C SER A 165 3.11 -7.80 15.74
N ASN A 166 1.99 -7.61 15.02
CA ASN A 166 2.01 -7.41 13.57
C ASN A 166 2.69 -6.06 13.25
N LEU A 167 3.31 -5.93 12.07
CA LEU A 167 4.16 -4.77 11.70
C LEU A 167 5.33 -4.49 12.67
N CYS A 168 5.75 -5.47 13.46
CA CYS A 168 6.72 -5.25 14.53
C CYS A 168 6.25 -4.22 15.59
N GLY A 169 4.94 -4.02 15.72
CA GLY A 169 4.33 -3.03 16.60
C GLY A 169 4.24 -1.64 15.94
N TYR A 170 3.20 -0.89 16.28
CA TYR A 170 2.94 0.48 15.80
C TYR A 170 3.93 1.53 16.37
N ALA A 171 5.20 1.16 16.54
CA ALA A 171 6.23 1.91 17.25
C ALA A 171 7.30 2.46 16.31
N ASN A 172 6.89 3.04 15.17
CA ASN A 172 7.83 3.75 14.31
C ASN A 172 8.44 4.94 15.06
N CYS A 173 9.76 5.11 14.96
CA CYS A 173 10.46 6.15 15.71
C CYS A 173 9.96 7.55 15.42
N TYR A 174 9.60 7.85 14.16
CA TYR A 174 9.08 9.17 13.82
C TYR A 174 7.72 9.44 14.49
N LEU A 175 6.89 8.42 14.74
CA LEU A 175 5.61 8.57 15.45
C LEU A 175 5.81 8.84 16.95
N LEU A 176 6.82 8.22 17.56
CA LEU A 176 7.08 8.33 19.00
C LEU A 176 7.91 9.56 19.38
N TYR A 177 8.95 9.87 18.61
CA TYR A 177 9.91 10.92 18.96
C TYR A 177 9.66 12.24 18.24
N ASN A 178 9.02 12.23 17.07
CA ASN A 178 8.78 13.44 16.30
C ASN A 178 7.28 13.69 16.11
N ARG A 179 6.67 14.33 17.11
CA ARG A 179 5.24 14.68 17.12
C ARG A 179 4.78 15.44 15.88
N PHE A 180 5.64 16.27 15.29
CA PHE A 180 5.29 17.02 14.09
C PHE A 180 5.16 16.11 12.87
N LEU A 181 6.14 15.24 12.63
CA LEU A 181 6.10 14.27 11.53
C LEU A 181 4.97 13.27 11.70
N GLY A 182 4.77 12.75 12.91
CA GLY A 182 3.66 11.83 13.17
C GLY A 182 2.29 12.46 13.00
N MET A 183 2.12 13.73 13.39
CA MET A 183 0.88 14.47 13.15
C MET A 183 0.67 14.77 11.66
N TYR A 184 1.74 15.10 10.92
CA TYR A 184 1.66 15.31 9.48
C TYR A 184 1.28 14.02 8.74
N ASP A 185 1.95 12.92 9.04
CA ASP A 185 1.64 11.62 8.43
C ASP A 185 0.20 11.19 8.73
N TRP A 186 -0.23 11.35 9.98
CA TRP A 186 -1.62 11.10 10.34
C TRP A 186 -2.58 12.06 9.63
N ALA A 187 -2.30 13.36 9.54
CA ALA A 187 -3.26 14.31 8.94
C ALA A 187 -3.32 14.26 7.41
N ALA A 188 -2.16 14.06 6.75
CA ALA A 188 -2.01 14.20 5.31
C ALA A 188 -2.03 12.85 4.57
N ASN A 189 -1.64 11.76 5.23
CA ASN A 189 -1.52 10.45 4.59
C ASN A 189 -2.54 9.45 5.11
N ASN A 190 -2.71 9.30 6.44
CA ASN A 190 -3.45 8.18 7.04
C ASN A 190 -4.85 8.51 7.63
N GLY A 191 -5.09 9.77 8.01
CA GLY A 191 -6.21 10.19 8.84
C GLY A 191 -7.22 11.08 8.14
N SER A 192 -6.90 11.59 6.95
CA SER A 192 -7.89 12.15 6.05
C SER A 192 -8.60 11.01 5.31
N PRO A 193 -9.89 10.75 5.55
CA PRO A 193 -10.65 9.84 4.69
C PRO A 193 -10.80 10.52 3.33
N ALA A 194 -9.86 10.25 2.43
CA ALA A 194 -9.84 10.64 1.02
C ALA A 194 -10.28 12.09 0.71
N ILE A 195 -9.30 12.95 0.44
CA ILE A 195 -9.44 13.81 -0.74
C ILE A 195 -9.15 12.94 -1.96
#